data_AF-A0A444R4E3-F1
#
_entry.id   AF-A0A444R4E3-F1
#
_cell.length_a   1.000
_cell.length_b   1.000
_cell.length_c   1.000
_cell.angle_alpha   90.00
_cell.angle_beta   90.00
_cell.angle_gamma   90.00
#
_symmetry.space_group_name_H-M   'P 1'
#
loop_
_entity.id
_entity.type
_entity.pdbx_description
1 polymer ?
#
loop_
_entity_poly.entity_id
_entity_poly.type
_entity_poly.pdbx_seq_one_letter_code
_entity_poly.pdbx_strand_id
1 'polypeptide(L)'
;MYNFITILYDVFSCFGVLAKNQNTRDIRNIKNFSSHQHSLGDMFDELINIIDKEQVLSTEQRKVTFRRYEDLYVKLMHYSVFTDKTHQIIKQKYFNDIVPMILALDIRNTYRPDNEMAFYYHIHSFLTQIPDNEDDIYHAARTYLRNYVKLCLSGYTPANAHFKDIFDGVYEFIRNIRKNSTPGKTKLTATINTCKETCKHLLYLSNEDMEKTISDLDKIQVACYYLTILLAFERRTSLTSALATLYKMLISEREVSEYECQLLYLTNPIDVMNILNKYIYYFPNENSPFYTLKIDSALSWEAIDAIRDYSISDIYLYPEQKTINCVVEIENIVFGGYIYTLNNGVTLQNIENTLKDSSCHYVLNGYTEFVNCLIQLTSGKTESVHRTINKLNYEKLPFGFIIAAFAILKIAFKIKFSKNHVNIRALLN
;
A
#
# COMPACT_ATOMS: atom_id res chain seq x y z
N MET A 1 -3.11 13.47 -6.86
CA MET A 1 -4.03 12.46 -6.30
C MET A 1 -3.40 11.09 -6.57
N TYR A 2 -2.85 10.40 -5.57
CA TYR A 2 -2.29 9.06 -5.78
C TYR A 2 -3.44 8.11 -6.09
N ASN A 3 -3.47 7.57 -7.30
CA ASN A 3 -4.27 6.40 -7.63
C ASN A 3 -3.46 5.15 -7.25
N PHE A 4 -4.09 4.00 -6.99
CA PHE A 4 -3.39 2.75 -6.63
C PHE A 4 -2.24 2.43 -7.58
N ILE A 5 -2.45 2.66 -8.89
CA ILE A 5 -1.38 2.52 -9.88
C ILE A 5 -0.16 3.40 -9.61
N THR A 6 -0.33 4.62 -9.13
CA THR A 6 0.80 5.50 -8.82
C THR A 6 1.63 4.91 -7.66
N ILE A 7 0.95 4.32 -6.67
CA ILE A 7 1.60 3.62 -5.55
C ILE A 7 2.39 2.41 -6.08
N LEU A 8 1.77 1.56 -6.92
CA LEU A 8 2.46 0.42 -7.54
C LEU A 8 3.68 0.84 -8.36
N TYR A 9 3.59 1.96 -9.09
CA TYR A 9 4.71 2.53 -9.83
C TYR A 9 5.89 2.88 -8.94
N ASP A 10 5.60 3.51 -7.81
CA ASP A 10 6.62 3.86 -6.84
C ASP A 10 7.25 2.62 -6.22
N VAL A 11 6.45 1.57 -5.96
CA VAL A 11 6.95 0.25 -5.55
C VAL A 11 7.90 -0.32 -6.60
N PHE A 12 7.46 -0.52 -7.85
CA PHE A 12 8.32 -1.06 -8.91
C PHE A 12 9.59 -0.22 -9.13
N SER A 13 9.49 1.10 -9.00
CA SER A 13 10.65 2.01 -9.05
C SER A 13 11.64 1.75 -7.92
N CYS A 14 11.17 1.56 -6.68
CA CYS A 14 12.02 1.24 -5.54
C CYS A 14 12.73 -0.10 -5.70
N PHE A 15 12.06 -1.10 -6.28
CA PHE A 15 12.63 -2.41 -6.55
C PHE A 15 13.49 -2.48 -7.81
N GLY A 16 13.49 -1.42 -8.64
CA GLY A 16 14.25 -1.38 -9.89
C GLY A 16 13.67 -2.27 -11.00
N VAL A 17 12.38 -2.59 -10.91
CA VAL A 17 11.63 -3.51 -11.80
C VAL A 17 11.05 -2.77 -13.01
N LEU A 18 11.09 -1.44 -13.04
CA LEU A 18 10.64 -0.67 -14.20
C LEU A 18 11.54 -0.93 -15.40
N ALA A 19 10.97 -1.47 -16.48
CA ALA A 19 11.69 -1.72 -17.72
C ALA A 19 12.21 -0.40 -18.33
N LYS A 20 13.43 -0.41 -18.87
CA LYS A 20 14.15 0.78 -19.39
C LYS A 20 13.42 1.57 -20.48
N ASN A 21 12.37 1.04 -21.09
CA ASN A 21 11.62 1.64 -22.21
C ASN A 21 10.11 1.82 -21.95
N GLN A 22 9.64 1.70 -20.70
CA GLN A 22 8.23 1.92 -20.42
C GLN A 22 7.89 3.41 -20.34
N ASN A 23 6.99 3.85 -21.22
CA ASN A 23 6.47 5.21 -21.20
C ASN A 23 5.55 5.36 -19.97
N THR A 24 6.08 5.98 -18.91
CA THR A 24 5.40 6.19 -17.63
C THR A 24 4.07 6.91 -17.77
N ARG A 25 3.89 7.68 -18.84
CA ARG A 25 2.63 8.38 -19.16
C ARG A 25 1.52 7.43 -19.61
N ASP A 26 1.85 6.42 -20.42
CA ASP A 26 0.86 5.52 -21.02
C ASP A 26 0.28 4.56 -20.00
N ILE A 27 1.09 4.13 -19.05
CA ILE A 27 0.68 3.16 -18.05
C ILE A 27 -0.08 3.84 -16.90
N ARG A 28 0.29 5.07 -16.52
CA ARG A 28 -0.50 5.92 -15.60
C ARG A 28 -1.90 6.27 -16.14
N ASN A 29 -2.12 6.10 -17.45
CA ASN A 29 -3.41 6.30 -18.11
C ASN A 29 -4.27 5.03 -18.18
N ILE A 30 -3.77 3.87 -17.75
CA ILE A 30 -4.57 2.64 -17.61
C ILE A 30 -5.49 2.83 -16.40
N LYS A 31 -6.78 2.47 -16.52
CA LYS A 31 -7.81 2.81 -15.54
C LYS A 31 -8.65 1.61 -15.07
N ASN A 32 -8.37 0.42 -15.58
CA ASN A 32 -9.20 -0.75 -15.40
C ASN A 32 -8.38 -1.91 -14.84
N PHE A 33 -8.86 -2.49 -13.72
CA PHE A 33 -8.23 -3.56 -12.94
C PHE A 33 -7.65 -4.71 -13.79
N SER A 34 -8.45 -5.26 -14.71
CA SER A 34 -8.02 -6.38 -15.57
C SER A 34 -6.89 -5.99 -16.53
N SER A 35 -6.86 -4.73 -16.95
CA SER A 35 -5.84 -4.21 -17.87
C SER A 35 -4.52 -3.96 -17.14
N HIS A 36 -4.57 -3.55 -15.87
CA HIS A 36 -3.39 -3.42 -15.02
C HIS A 36 -2.71 -4.77 -14.77
N GLN A 37 -3.47 -5.77 -14.34
CA GLN A 37 -2.92 -7.09 -14.04
C GLN A 37 -2.28 -7.76 -15.26
N HIS A 38 -2.85 -7.56 -16.46
CA HIS A 38 -2.27 -8.11 -17.69
C HIS A 38 -1.06 -7.30 -18.19
N SER A 39 -1.11 -5.97 -18.15
CA SER A 39 -0.02 -5.11 -18.65
C SER A 39 1.19 -5.01 -17.72
N LEU A 40 1.00 -5.31 -16.43
CA LEU A 40 2.04 -5.28 -15.41
C LEU A 40 2.48 -6.69 -14.96
N GLY A 41 1.98 -7.76 -15.62
CA GLY A 41 2.21 -9.14 -15.23
C GLY A 41 3.68 -9.49 -14.99
N ASP A 42 4.53 -9.15 -15.97
CA ASP A 42 5.98 -9.38 -15.88
C ASP A 42 6.63 -8.64 -14.71
N MET A 43 6.14 -7.44 -14.37
CA MET A 43 6.65 -6.66 -13.24
C MET A 43 6.21 -7.25 -11.90
N PHE A 44 5.00 -7.81 -11.82
CA PHE A 44 4.59 -8.55 -10.64
C PHE A 44 5.40 -9.83 -10.47
N ASP A 45 5.67 -10.57 -11.55
CA ASP A 45 6.50 -11.77 -11.50
C ASP A 45 7.95 -11.45 -11.10
N GLU A 46 8.53 -10.37 -11.62
CA GLU A 46 9.86 -9.91 -11.19
C GLU A 46 9.87 -9.45 -9.72
N LEU A 47 8.82 -8.75 -9.27
CA LEU A 47 8.67 -8.36 -7.86
C LEU A 47 8.59 -9.60 -6.95
N ILE A 48 7.79 -10.61 -7.32
CA ILE A 48 7.66 -11.88 -6.59
C ILE A 48 9.02 -12.58 -6.50
N ASN A 49 9.77 -12.63 -7.61
CA ASN A 49 11.12 -13.21 -7.62
C ASN A 49 12.14 -12.46 -6.76
N ILE A 50 11.84 -11.22 -6.36
CA ILE A 50 12.66 -10.47 -5.40
C ILE A 50 12.18 -10.74 -3.97
N ILE A 51 10.89 -10.57 -3.68
CA ILE A 51 10.38 -10.56 -2.29
C ILE A 51 10.05 -11.96 -1.73
N ASP A 52 9.86 -12.95 -2.60
CA ASP A 52 9.46 -14.31 -2.23
C ASP A 52 10.04 -15.34 -3.20
N LYS A 53 11.33 -15.23 -3.48
CA LYS A 53 12.06 -16.15 -4.37
C LYS A 53 11.95 -17.60 -3.91
N GLU A 54 11.87 -17.79 -2.61
CA GLU A 54 11.76 -19.06 -1.91
C GLU A 54 10.34 -19.65 -1.99
N GLN A 55 9.38 -18.91 -2.54
CA GLN A 55 7.98 -19.31 -2.71
C GLN A 55 7.36 -19.78 -1.39
N VAL A 56 7.53 -18.99 -0.32
CA VAL A 56 6.76 -19.19 0.92
C VAL A 56 5.27 -19.17 0.61
N LEU A 57 4.88 -18.26 -0.27
CA LEU A 57 3.62 -18.29 -0.98
C LEU A 57 3.89 -18.70 -2.43
N SER A 58 3.00 -19.52 -3.00
CA SER A 58 3.01 -19.76 -4.44
C SER A 58 2.81 -18.46 -5.22
N THR A 59 3.29 -18.41 -6.47
CA THR A 59 3.11 -17.25 -7.36
C THR A 59 1.64 -16.81 -7.47
N GLU A 60 0.70 -17.76 -7.52
CA GLU A 60 -0.73 -17.46 -7.56
C GLU A 60 -1.24 -16.87 -6.23
N GLN A 61 -0.81 -17.39 -5.08
CA GLN A 61 -1.13 -16.79 -3.78
C GLN A 61 -0.58 -15.36 -3.66
N ARG A 62 0.62 -15.08 -4.18
CA ARG A 62 1.19 -13.73 -4.24
C ARG A 62 0.38 -12.79 -5.13
N LYS A 63 -0.02 -13.25 -6.32
CA LYS A 63 -0.91 -12.48 -7.21
C LYS A 63 -2.26 -12.18 -6.55
N VAL A 64 -2.84 -13.13 -5.82
CA VAL A 64 -4.04 -12.90 -5.02
C VAL A 64 -3.79 -11.84 -3.94
N THR A 65 -2.67 -11.91 -3.23
CA THR A 65 -2.29 -10.92 -2.21
C THR A 65 -2.23 -9.50 -2.78
N PHE A 66 -1.57 -9.29 -3.93
CA PHE A 66 -1.52 -7.98 -4.58
C PHE A 66 -2.91 -7.46 -5.01
N ARG A 67 -3.79 -8.35 -5.50
CA ARG A 67 -5.17 -7.99 -5.83
C ARG A 67 -5.95 -7.56 -4.59
N ARG A 68 -5.69 -8.16 -3.43
CA ARG A 68 -6.32 -7.78 -2.15
C ARG A 68 -5.87 -6.41 -1.67
N TYR A 69 -4.62 -6.02 -1.91
CA TYR A 69 -4.18 -4.65 -1.65
C TYR A 69 -4.94 -3.62 -2.49
N GLU A 70 -5.20 -3.94 -3.76
CA GLU A 70 -5.99 -3.08 -4.65
C GLU A 70 -7.46 -3.02 -4.22
N ASP A 71 -8.08 -4.17 -3.93
CA ASP A 71 -9.46 -4.24 -3.45
C ASP A 71 -9.64 -3.46 -2.15
N LEU A 72 -8.70 -3.60 -1.20
CA LEU A 72 -8.69 -2.84 0.05
C LEU A 72 -8.62 -1.35 -0.21
N TYR A 73 -7.69 -0.91 -1.06
CA TYR A 73 -7.56 0.50 -1.44
C TYR A 73 -8.87 1.03 -2.05
N VAL A 74 -9.44 0.29 -3.02
CA VAL A 74 -10.67 0.70 -3.69
C VAL A 74 -11.80 0.83 -2.68
N LYS A 75 -12.02 -0.18 -1.83
CA LYS A 75 -13.07 -0.17 -0.82
C LYS A 75 -12.92 0.98 0.18
N LEU A 76 -11.70 1.23 0.66
CA LEU A 76 -11.44 2.38 1.53
C LEU A 76 -11.74 3.72 0.85
N MET A 77 -11.40 3.87 -0.43
CA MET A 77 -11.70 5.10 -1.17
C MET A 77 -13.19 5.30 -1.48
N HIS A 78 -13.99 4.22 -1.46
CA HIS A 78 -15.44 4.26 -1.67
C HIS A 78 -16.23 4.33 -0.36
N TYR A 79 -15.60 3.98 0.76
CA TYR A 79 -16.22 4.07 2.08
C TYR A 79 -16.58 5.53 2.41
N SER A 80 -17.83 5.75 2.81
CA SER A 80 -18.31 7.10 3.16
C SER A 80 -17.69 7.55 4.49
N VAL A 81 -16.98 8.67 4.46
CA VAL A 81 -16.34 9.25 5.65
C VAL A 81 -16.98 10.60 5.96
N PHE A 82 -17.66 10.70 7.10
CA PHE A 82 -18.29 11.95 7.54
C PHE A 82 -17.28 12.79 8.31
N THR A 83 -16.75 13.83 7.67
CA THR A 83 -15.75 14.70 8.28
C THR A 83 -15.70 16.05 7.59
N ASP A 84 -15.24 17.09 8.30
CA ASP A 84 -14.93 18.41 7.75
C ASP A 84 -13.53 18.45 7.10
N LYS A 85 -12.75 17.38 7.25
CA LYS A 85 -11.39 17.27 6.72
C LYS A 85 -11.37 17.01 5.22
N THR A 86 -10.28 17.43 4.60
CA THR A 86 -10.08 17.27 3.16
C THR A 86 -9.77 15.81 2.79
N HIS A 87 -10.03 15.43 1.54
CA HIS A 87 -9.66 14.13 0.99
C HIS A 87 -8.18 13.80 1.17
N GLN A 88 -7.31 14.81 1.14
CA GLN A 88 -5.87 14.60 1.29
C GLN A 88 -5.52 14.16 2.72
N ILE A 89 -6.15 14.74 3.74
CA ILE A 89 -5.94 14.37 5.14
C ILE A 89 -6.39 12.92 5.37
N ILE A 90 -7.60 12.56 4.92
CA ILE A 90 -8.14 11.20 5.08
C ILE A 90 -7.24 10.16 4.41
N LYS A 91 -6.83 10.41 3.15
CA LYS A 91 -5.91 9.52 2.42
C LYS A 91 -4.56 9.39 3.11
N GLN A 92 -4.03 10.47 3.67
CA GLN A 92 -2.75 10.45 4.37
C GLN A 92 -2.83 9.63 5.65
N LYS A 93 -3.91 9.75 6.43
CA LYS A 93 -4.12 8.93 7.63
C LYS A 93 -4.19 7.44 7.29
N TYR A 94 -5.07 7.05 6.36
CA TYR A 94 -5.10 5.67 5.87
C TYR A 94 -3.73 5.18 5.36
N PHE A 95 -3.00 5.99 4.60
CA PHE A 95 -1.68 5.60 4.10
C PHE A 95 -0.68 5.38 5.23
N ASN A 96 -0.60 6.30 6.19
CA ASN A 96 0.35 6.25 7.29
C ASN A 96 0.11 5.07 8.22
N ASP A 97 -1.15 4.69 8.43
CA ASP A 97 -1.52 3.64 9.38
C ASP A 97 -1.48 2.25 8.72
N ILE A 98 -2.02 2.12 7.51
CA ILE A 98 -2.22 0.80 6.87
C ILE A 98 -0.94 0.28 6.21
N VAL A 99 -0.15 1.14 5.57
CA VAL A 99 1.03 0.68 4.81
C VAL A 99 2.05 -0.01 5.73
N PRO A 100 2.41 0.54 6.90
CA PRO A 100 3.27 -0.15 7.86
C PRO A 100 2.69 -1.48 8.35
N MET A 101 1.38 -1.54 8.61
CA MET A 101 0.70 -2.77 9.04
C MET A 101 0.81 -3.88 7.98
N ILE A 102 0.51 -3.56 6.72
CA ILE A 102 0.61 -4.52 5.61
C ILE A 102 2.04 -5.02 5.45
N LEU A 103 3.03 -4.13 5.50
CA LEU A 103 4.43 -4.51 5.38
C LEU A 103 4.88 -5.39 6.56
N ALA A 104 4.49 -5.07 7.80
CA ALA A 104 4.79 -5.88 8.97
C ALA A 104 4.20 -7.30 8.84
N LEU A 105 2.96 -7.41 8.36
CA LEU A 105 2.30 -8.70 8.09
C LEU A 105 3.02 -9.48 6.99
N ASP A 106 3.41 -8.82 5.90
CA ASP A 106 4.10 -9.48 4.78
C ASP A 106 5.46 -10.02 5.21
N ILE A 107 6.23 -9.23 5.97
CA ILE A 107 7.49 -9.67 6.57
C ILE A 107 7.22 -10.89 7.46
N ARG A 108 6.29 -10.81 8.43
CA ARG A 108 6.02 -11.93 9.34
C ARG A 108 5.64 -13.21 8.60
N ASN A 109 4.73 -13.12 7.64
CA ASN A 109 4.16 -14.29 6.98
C ASN A 109 5.12 -14.94 5.99
N THR A 110 6.14 -14.22 5.51
CA THR A 110 7.08 -14.72 4.50
C THR A 110 8.55 -14.69 4.92
N TYR A 111 8.82 -14.38 6.18
CA TYR A 111 10.15 -14.45 6.78
C TYR A 111 10.67 -15.91 6.81
N ARG A 112 11.93 -16.07 6.41
CA ARG A 112 12.67 -17.34 6.45
C ARG A 112 13.93 -17.16 7.31
N PRO A 113 13.92 -17.56 8.59
CA PRO A 113 15.06 -17.39 9.49
C PRO A 113 16.29 -18.20 9.05
N ASP A 114 16.09 -19.29 8.31
CA ASP A 114 17.17 -20.22 7.93
C ASP A 114 17.88 -19.83 6.62
N ASN A 115 17.42 -18.77 5.93
CA ASN A 115 17.97 -18.33 4.66
C ASN A 115 18.35 -16.85 4.72
N GLU A 116 19.63 -16.60 4.99
CA GLU A 116 20.23 -15.27 5.03
C GLU A 116 20.13 -14.51 3.69
N MET A 117 19.98 -15.23 2.57
CA MET A 117 19.85 -14.63 1.25
C MET A 117 18.41 -14.20 0.91
N ALA A 118 17.44 -14.58 1.74
CA ALA A 118 16.04 -14.22 1.55
C ALA A 118 15.79 -12.72 1.76
N PHE A 119 14.87 -12.15 0.99
CA PHE A 119 14.58 -10.71 0.98
C PHE A 119 14.39 -10.11 2.38
N TYR A 120 13.55 -10.77 3.17
CA TYR A 120 13.17 -10.27 4.48
C TYR A 120 14.18 -10.58 5.59
N TYR A 121 15.27 -11.32 5.34
CA TYR A 121 16.21 -11.70 6.39
C TYR A 121 16.88 -10.49 7.06
N HIS A 122 17.55 -9.66 6.24
CA HIS A 122 18.24 -8.47 6.73
C HIS A 122 17.26 -7.35 7.11
N ILE A 123 16.08 -7.29 6.49
CA ILE A 123 15.03 -6.34 6.86
C ILE A 123 14.50 -6.68 8.26
N HIS A 124 14.14 -7.94 8.53
CA HIS A 124 13.76 -8.42 9.86
C HIS A 124 14.83 -8.07 10.90
N SER A 125 16.08 -8.47 10.64
CA SER A 125 17.19 -8.24 11.56
C SER A 125 17.43 -6.77 11.84
N PHE A 126 17.25 -5.90 10.84
CA PHE A 126 17.37 -4.47 11.00
C PHE A 126 16.21 -3.90 11.85
N LEU A 127 14.97 -4.21 11.50
CA LEU A 127 13.78 -3.68 12.18
C LEU A 127 13.71 -4.09 13.66
N THR A 128 14.22 -5.27 14.02
CA THR A 128 14.27 -5.72 15.42
C THR A 128 15.38 -5.03 16.23
N GLN A 129 16.42 -4.51 15.58
CA GLN A 129 17.56 -3.88 16.24
C GLN A 129 17.47 -2.34 16.31
N ILE A 130 16.67 -1.70 15.46
CA ILE A 130 16.51 -0.24 15.56
C ILE A 130 15.77 0.14 16.84
N PRO A 131 16.14 1.22 17.54
CA PRO A 131 15.35 1.74 18.66
C PRO A 131 13.92 2.12 18.25
N ASP A 132 13.00 2.13 19.21
CA ASP A 132 11.67 2.69 18.97
C ASP A 132 11.80 4.20 18.77
N ASN A 133 11.09 4.75 17.77
CA ASN A 133 11.16 6.17 17.38
C ASN A 133 12.56 6.64 16.95
N GLU A 134 13.30 5.80 16.21
CA GLU A 134 14.58 6.19 15.62
C GLU A 134 14.40 7.29 14.55
N ASP A 135 14.99 8.46 14.82
CA ASP A 135 14.90 9.63 13.94
C ASP A 135 15.86 9.58 12.74
N ASP A 136 16.99 8.84 12.84
CA ASP A 136 17.95 8.70 11.74
C ASP A 136 18.08 7.24 11.28
N ILE A 137 17.06 6.79 10.55
CA ILE A 137 17.01 5.47 9.90
C ILE A 137 18.23 5.21 8.99
N TYR A 138 18.81 6.25 8.37
CA TYR A 138 20.00 6.11 7.51
C TYR A 138 21.27 5.86 8.33
N HIS A 139 21.40 6.50 9.49
CA HIS A 139 22.47 6.19 10.45
C HIS A 139 22.31 4.78 11.03
N ALA A 140 21.10 4.39 11.43
CA ALA A 140 20.82 3.05 11.91
C ALA A 140 21.20 1.98 10.86
N ALA A 141 20.79 2.17 9.60
CA ALA A 141 21.11 1.24 8.51
C ALA A 141 22.63 1.12 8.26
N ARG A 142 23.36 2.24 8.30
CA ARG A 142 24.83 2.23 8.20
C ARG A 142 25.48 1.46 9.34
N THR A 143 24.95 1.63 10.55
CA THR A 143 25.46 0.95 11.75
C THR A 143 25.22 -0.56 11.66
N TYR A 144 24.00 -0.98 11.32
CA TYR A 144 23.66 -2.38 11.07
C TYR A 144 24.59 -3.00 10.02
N LEU A 145 24.72 -2.39 8.84
CA LEU A 145 25.55 -2.93 7.76
C LEU A 145 27.03 -3.02 8.14
N ARG A 146 27.57 -2.02 8.85
CA ARG A 146 28.97 -2.07 9.34
C ARG A 146 29.18 -3.20 10.35
N ASN A 147 28.23 -3.41 11.25
CA ASN A 147 28.29 -4.50 12.22
C ASN A 147 28.17 -5.85 11.52
N TYR A 148 27.30 -5.95 10.52
CA TYR A 148 27.17 -7.15 9.71
C TYR A 148 28.46 -7.49 8.94
N VAL A 149 29.10 -6.51 8.29
CA VAL A 149 30.43 -6.72 7.67
C VAL A 149 31.46 -7.19 8.71
N LYS A 150 31.46 -6.62 9.92
CA LYS A 150 32.35 -7.08 11.01
C LYS A 150 32.06 -8.52 11.44
N LEU A 151 30.80 -8.96 11.41
CA LEU A 151 30.42 -10.34 11.73
C LEU A 151 30.93 -11.31 10.66
N CYS A 152 30.83 -10.97 9.38
CA CYS A 152 31.49 -11.75 8.32
C CYS A 152 33.00 -11.83 8.60
N LEU A 153 33.61 -10.72 9.04
CA LEU A 153 35.04 -10.62 9.34
C LEU A 153 35.48 -11.28 10.67
N SER A 154 34.57 -11.63 11.59
CA SER A 154 34.96 -12.12 12.93
C SER A 154 35.52 -13.55 12.91
N GLY A 155 35.35 -14.25 11.79
CA GLY A 155 35.92 -15.57 11.54
C GLY A 155 37.35 -15.57 10.97
N TYR A 156 38.05 -14.43 10.92
CA TYR A 156 39.42 -14.32 10.38
C TYR A 156 40.43 -14.03 11.50
N THR A 157 41.60 -14.69 11.44
CA THR A 157 42.64 -14.60 12.48
C THR A 157 43.56 -13.38 12.31
N PRO A 158 44.39 -13.00 13.30
CA PRO A 158 45.32 -11.86 13.17
C PRO A 158 46.34 -11.98 12.01
N ALA A 159 46.61 -13.19 11.50
CA ALA A 159 47.43 -13.41 10.30
C ALA A 159 46.75 -12.91 9.00
N ASN A 160 45.44 -12.65 9.07
CA ASN A 160 44.56 -12.27 7.96
C ASN A 160 44.17 -10.78 8.00
N ALA A 161 45.01 -9.92 8.60
CA ALA A 161 44.74 -8.48 8.71
C ALA A 161 44.48 -7.78 7.36
N HIS A 162 45.05 -8.29 6.27
CA HIS A 162 44.86 -7.80 4.90
C HIS A 162 43.48 -8.10 4.29
N PHE A 163 42.67 -8.97 4.90
CA PHE A 163 41.30 -9.22 4.41
C PHE A 163 40.44 -7.98 4.53
N LYS A 164 40.73 -7.08 5.48
CA LYS A 164 39.99 -5.83 5.64
C LYS A 164 40.05 -4.96 4.37
N ASP A 165 41.20 -4.97 3.69
CA ASP A 165 41.43 -4.19 2.47
C ASP A 165 40.51 -4.65 1.32
N ILE A 166 40.12 -5.94 1.29
CA ILE A 166 39.15 -6.48 0.34
C ILE A 166 37.78 -5.79 0.50
N PHE A 167 37.41 -5.43 1.73
CA PHE A 167 36.10 -4.86 2.06
C PHE A 167 36.10 -3.32 2.09
N ASP A 168 37.20 -2.64 1.80
CA ASP A 168 37.26 -1.16 1.82
C ASP A 168 36.23 -0.53 0.89
N GLY A 169 36.05 -1.10 -0.31
CA GLY A 169 35.01 -0.69 -1.26
C GLY A 169 33.60 -0.79 -0.65
N VAL A 170 33.33 -1.85 0.11
CA VAL A 170 32.06 -2.06 0.82
C VAL A 170 31.87 -1.01 1.92
N TYR A 171 32.89 -0.76 2.74
CA TYR A 171 32.81 0.25 3.79
C TYR A 171 32.58 1.65 3.23
N GLU A 172 33.21 1.99 2.11
CA GLU A 172 32.96 3.25 1.39
C GLU A 172 31.56 3.30 0.79
N PHE A 173 31.04 2.19 0.23
CA PHE A 173 29.66 2.12 -0.21
C PHE A 173 28.69 2.43 0.94
N ILE A 174 28.85 1.75 2.09
CA ILE A 174 28.00 1.95 3.27
C ILE A 174 28.11 3.38 3.79
N ARG A 175 29.32 3.95 3.84
CA ARG A 175 29.54 5.34 4.27
C ARG A 175 28.75 6.36 3.44
N ASN A 176 28.50 6.04 2.17
CA ASN A 176 27.80 6.90 1.22
C ASN A 176 26.27 6.73 1.21
N ILE A 177 25.70 5.85 2.03
CA ILE A 177 24.25 5.75 2.25
C ILE A 177 23.75 7.01 2.97
N ARG A 178 22.86 7.77 2.32
CA ARG A 178 22.33 9.06 2.82
C ARG A 178 20.95 9.34 2.24
N LYS A 179 20.11 10.08 2.96
CA LYS A 179 18.72 10.43 2.60
C LYS A 179 18.51 10.80 1.12
N ASN A 180 19.41 11.60 0.55
CA ASN A 180 19.27 12.11 -0.81
C ASN A 180 20.25 11.50 -1.83
N SER A 181 21.15 10.60 -1.42
CA SER A 181 22.25 10.17 -2.28
C SER A 181 22.67 8.70 -2.09
N THR A 182 21.79 7.85 -1.57
CA THR A 182 22.08 6.42 -1.44
C THR A 182 22.45 5.81 -2.80
N PRO A 183 23.64 5.20 -2.93
CA PRO A 183 24.08 4.53 -4.15
C PRO A 183 23.10 3.44 -4.61
N GLY A 184 22.84 3.37 -5.92
CA GLY A 184 21.94 2.36 -6.49
C GLY A 184 22.57 0.98 -6.71
N LYS A 185 21.73 0.01 -7.09
CA LYS A 185 22.09 -1.40 -7.36
C LYS A 185 23.32 -1.56 -8.26
N THR A 186 23.42 -0.80 -9.35
CA THR A 186 24.56 -0.88 -10.29
C THR A 186 25.89 -0.55 -9.62
N LYS A 187 25.92 0.47 -8.76
CA LYS A 187 27.14 0.86 -8.04
C LYS A 187 27.50 -0.18 -6.97
N LEU A 188 26.51 -0.75 -6.29
CA LEU A 188 26.71 -1.86 -5.36
C LEU A 188 27.34 -3.06 -6.08
N THR A 189 26.75 -3.51 -7.19
CA THR A 189 27.28 -4.63 -7.98
C THR A 189 28.71 -4.39 -8.46
N ALA A 190 29.01 -3.18 -8.98
CA ALA A 190 30.36 -2.84 -9.40
C ALA A 190 31.37 -2.87 -8.22
N THR A 191 30.95 -2.38 -7.05
CA THR A 191 31.76 -2.38 -5.82
C THR A 191 32.08 -3.82 -5.40
N ILE A 192 31.06 -4.67 -5.30
CA ILE A 192 31.22 -6.08 -4.91
C ILE A 192 32.09 -6.85 -5.90
N ASN A 193 31.89 -6.65 -7.21
CA ASN A 193 32.72 -7.29 -8.22
C ASN A 193 34.19 -6.86 -8.10
N THR A 194 34.46 -5.59 -7.80
CA THR A 194 35.83 -5.11 -7.57
C THR A 194 36.46 -5.79 -6.35
N CYS A 195 35.71 -5.93 -5.26
CA CYS A 195 36.14 -6.69 -4.07
C CYS A 195 36.43 -8.16 -4.41
N LYS A 196 35.56 -8.83 -5.18
CA LYS A 196 35.75 -10.22 -5.61
C LYS A 196 36.97 -10.41 -6.50
N GLU A 197 37.20 -9.52 -7.46
CA GLU A 197 38.40 -9.57 -8.30
C GLU A 197 39.66 -9.31 -7.47
N THR A 198 39.62 -8.35 -6.54
CA THR A 198 40.72 -8.13 -5.59
C THR A 198 41.03 -9.41 -4.82
N CYS A 199 40.02 -10.08 -4.27
CA CYS A 199 40.16 -11.36 -3.58
C CYS A 199 40.87 -12.43 -4.44
N LYS A 200 40.44 -12.61 -5.69
CA LYS A 200 41.04 -13.60 -6.62
C LYS A 200 42.50 -13.34 -6.97
N HIS A 201 42.96 -12.08 -6.91
CA HIS A 201 44.33 -11.71 -7.26
C HIS A 201 45.31 -11.83 -6.07
N LEU A 202 44.83 -12.14 -4.86
CA LEU A 202 45.68 -12.30 -3.68
C LEU A 202 46.27 -13.70 -3.63
N LEU A 203 47.53 -13.82 -4.03
CA LEU A 203 48.28 -15.08 -4.15
C LEU A 203 48.51 -15.82 -2.81
N TYR A 204 48.25 -15.19 -1.67
CA TYR A 204 48.46 -15.75 -0.34
C TYR A 204 47.19 -16.36 0.28
N LEU A 205 46.03 -16.24 -0.37
CA LEU A 205 44.79 -16.83 0.11
C LEU A 205 44.71 -18.31 -0.24
N SER A 206 44.30 -19.13 0.72
CA SER A 206 43.89 -20.51 0.42
C SER A 206 42.61 -20.50 -0.43
N ASN A 207 42.38 -21.58 -1.19
CA ASN A 207 41.13 -21.70 -1.97
C ASN A 207 39.89 -21.66 -1.06
N GLU A 208 39.97 -22.26 0.13
CA GLU A 208 38.88 -22.26 1.11
C GLU A 208 38.57 -20.85 1.63
N ASP A 209 39.60 -20.08 1.98
CA ASP A 209 39.44 -18.69 2.43
C ASP A 209 38.91 -17.79 1.31
N MET A 210 39.35 -18.01 0.07
CA MET A 210 38.86 -17.29 -1.10
C MET A 210 37.37 -17.57 -1.34
N GLU A 211 36.95 -18.84 -1.35
CA GLU A 211 35.55 -19.24 -1.51
C GLU A 211 34.67 -18.67 -0.40
N LYS A 212 35.12 -18.75 0.85
CA LYS A 212 34.44 -18.14 2.00
C LYS A 212 34.29 -16.64 1.85
N THR A 213 35.35 -15.92 1.46
CA THR A 213 35.33 -14.46 1.27
C THR A 213 34.37 -14.06 0.15
N ILE A 214 34.35 -14.80 -0.95
CA ILE A 214 33.41 -14.55 -2.06
C ILE A 214 31.96 -14.76 -1.58
N SER A 215 31.71 -15.82 -0.82
CA SER A 215 30.41 -16.09 -0.20
C SER A 215 29.98 -14.97 0.76
N ASP A 216 30.89 -14.48 1.63
CA ASP A 216 30.63 -13.36 2.52
C ASP A 216 30.30 -12.07 1.75
N LEU A 217 31.02 -11.79 0.65
CA LEU A 217 30.74 -10.66 -0.24
C LEU A 217 29.35 -10.78 -0.90
N ASP A 218 28.92 -11.98 -1.27
CA ASP A 218 27.58 -12.25 -1.79
C ASP A 218 26.48 -11.96 -0.75
N LYS A 219 26.69 -12.39 0.49
CA LYS A 219 25.77 -12.09 1.60
C LYS A 219 25.69 -10.60 1.92
N ILE A 220 26.83 -9.91 1.96
CA ILE A 220 26.90 -8.46 2.16
C ILE A 220 26.20 -7.71 1.03
N GLN A 221 26.36 -8.17 -0.22
CA GLN A 221 25.67 -7.59 -1.37
C GLN A 221 24.15 -7.66 -1.16
N VAL A 222 23.64 -8.82 -0.75
CA VAL A 222 22.22 -9.04 -0.43
C VAL A 222 21.76 -8.10 0.69
N ALA A 223 22.46 -8.06 1.82
CA ALA A 223 22.14 -7.17 2.94
C ALA A 223 22.06 -5.69 2.53
N CYS A 224 23.07 -5.21 1.79
CA CYS A 224 23.12 -3.84 1.30
C CYS A 224 21.98 -3.54 0.32
N TYR A 225 21.67 -4.46 -0.58
CA TYR A 225 20.62 -4.27 -1.58
C TYR A 225 19.24 -4.17 -0.93
N TYR A 226 18.89 -5.09 -0.04
CA TYR A 226 17.57 -5.12 0.60
C TYR A 226 17.35 -3.93 1.53
N LEU A 227 18.36 -3.51 2.30
CA LEU A 227 18.24 -2.28 3.08
C LEU A 227 18.20 -1.03 2.21
N THR A 228 18.81 -1.02 1.03
CA THR A 228 18.65 0.10 0.09
C THR A 228 17.21 0.22 -0.41
N ILE A 229 16.49 -0.90 -0.59
CA ILE A 229 15.05 -0.89 -0.92
C ILE A 229 14.24 -0.33 0.25
N LEU A 230 14.50 -0.78 1.48
CA LEU A 230 13.84 -0.23 2.68
C LEU A 230 14.10 1.28 2.85
N LEU A 231 15.33 1.74 2.60
CA LEU A 231 15.67 3.17 2.64
C LEU A 231 15.02 3.97 1.51
N ALA A 232 14.76 3.35 0.35
CA ALA A 232 13.98 3.98 -0.71
C ALA A 232 12.51 4.18 -0.29
N PHE A 233 11.94 3.23 0.47
CA PHE A 233 10.66 3.40 1.14
C PHE A 233 10.71 4.54 2.16
N GLU A 234 11.68 4.54 3.08
CA GLU A 234 11.88 5.63 4.06
C GLU A 234 11.93 7.01 3.40
N ARG A 235 12.70 7.15 2.31
CA ARG A 235 12.80 8.42 1.56
C ARG A 235 11.45 8.93 1.05
N ARG A 236 10.54 8.02 0.68
CA ARG A 236 9.25 8.34 0.07
C ARG A 236 8.15 8.55 1.10
N THR A 237 8.21 7.84 2.22
CA THR A 237 7.09 7.75 3.16
C THR A 237 7.42 8.25 4.57
N SER A 238 8.68 8.16 4.99
CA SER A 238 9.10 8.37 6.37
C SER A 238 8.37 7.49 7.40
N LEU A 239 8.05 6.26 7.01
CA LEU A 239 7.29 5.30 7.82
C LEU A 239 8.13 4.12 8.33
N THR A 240 9.46 4.08 8.16
CA THR A 240 10.27 2.93 8.61
C THR A 240 10.27 2.76 10.12
N SER A 241 10.25 3.86 10.89
CA SER A 241 10.11 3.77 12.35
C SER A 241 8.76 3.18 12.76
N ALA A 242 7.65 3.63 12.15
CA ALA A 242 6.32 3.09 12.40
C ALA A 242 6.23 1.60 12.06
N LEU A 243 6.81 1.20 10.93
CA LEU A 243 6.94 -0.20 10.53
C LEU A 243 7.69 -1.03 11.58
N ALA A 244 8.82 -0.54 12.08
CA ALA A 244 9.60 -1.27 13.09
C ALA A 244 8.83 -1.46 14.39
N THR A 245 8.18 -0.40 14.90
CA THR A 245 7.35 -0.47 16.10
C THR A 245 6.26 -1.52 15.96
N LEU A 246 5.44 -1.43 14.90
CA LEU A 246 4.36 -2.38 14.64
C LEU A 246 4.88 -3.81 14.44
N TYR A 247 5.99 -3.97 13.73
CA TYR A 247 6.59 -5.27 13.50
C TYR A 247 7.08 -5.94 14.79
N LYS A 248 7.75 -5.18 15.68
CA LYS A 248 8.18 -5.69 16.99
C LYS A 248 6.99 -6.09 17.86
N MET A 249 5.93 -5.27 17.88
CA MET A 249 4.70 -5.61 18.59
C MET A 249 4.11 -6.92 18.06
N LEU A 250 4.07 -7.06 16.73
CA LEU A 250 3.53 -8.24 16.05
C LEU A 250 4.29 -9.54 16.37
N ILE A 251 5.63 -9.50 16.47
CA ILE A 251 6.45 -10.71 16.72
C ILE A 251 6.69 -10.98 18.21
N SER A 252 6.47 -10.01 19.09
CA SER A 252 6.66 -10.18 20.54
C SER A 252 5.43 -10.74 21.26
N GLU A 253 4.31 -10.93 20.53
CA GLU A 253 2.99 -11.24 21.08
C GLU A 253 2.61 -10.33 22.28
N ARG A 254 3.17 -9.11 22.32
CA ARG A 254 2.80 -8.14 23.36
C ARG A 254 1.38 -7.71 23.09
N GLU A 255 0.47 -8.18 23.94
CA GLU A 255 -0.82 -7.51 24.13
C GLU A 255 -0.52 -6.09 24.62
N VAL A 256 -0.87 -5.09 23.80
CA VAL A 256 -0.94 -3.70 24.25
C VAL A 256 -2.07 -3.66 25.27
N SER A 257 -1.77 -3.22 26.49
CA SER A 257 -2.79 -3.15 27.53
C SER A 257 -3.91 -2.20 27.10
N GLU A 258 -5.17 -2.49 27.43
CA GLU A 258 -6.29 -1.58 27.19
C GLU A 258 -6.02 -0.16 27.73
N TYR A 259 -5.22 -0.05 28.79
CA TYR A 259 -4.82 1.21 29.42
C TYR A 259 -3.89 2.07 28.55
N GLU A 260 -3.02 1.46 27.73
CA GLU A 260 -2.18 2.18 26.76
C GLU A 260 -3.01 2.67 25.55
N CYS A 261 -4.14 2.01 25.25
CA CYS A 261 -5.11 2.45 24.24
C CYS A 261 -6.11 3.49 24.76
N GLN A 262 -6.21 3.71 26.08
CA GLN A 262 -7.25 4.51 26.73
C GLN A 262 -7.18 6.03 26.52
N LEU A 263 -6.20 6.54 25.77
CA LEU A 263 -6.13 7.97 25.48
C LEU A 263 -6.98 8.41 24.27
N LEU A 264 -7.48 7.51 23.41
CA LEU A 264 -8.05 7.93 22.11
C LEU A 264 -9.23 7.12 21.52
N TYR A 265 -9.88 6.18 22.22
CA TYR A 265 -10.88 5.27 21.58
C TYR A 265 -10.30 4.53 20.35
N LEU A 266 -8.99 4.24 20.35
CA LEU A 266 -8.33 3.54 19.25
C LEU A 266 -8.40 2.03 19.47
N THR A 267 -8.83 1.29 18.44
CA THR A 267 -8.65 -0.17 18.34
C THR A 267 -7.17 -0.49 18.53
N ASN A 268 -6.84 -1.57 19.27
CA ASN A 268 -5.46 -2.03 19.38
C ASN A 268 -4.93 -2.31 17.95
N PRO A 269 -3.77 -1.76 17.54
CA PRO A 269 -3.23 -1.98 16.20
C PRO A 269 -3.03 -3.45 15.87
N ILE A 270 -2.76 -4.30 16.87
CA ILE A 270 -2.63 -5.76 16.68
C ILE A 270 -3.96 -6.39 16.26
N ASP A 271 -5.09 -5.93 16.79
CA ASP A 271 -6.41 -6.45 16.39
C ASP A 271 -6.72 -6.10 14.94
N VAL A 272 -6.43 -4.86 14.54
CA VAL A 272 -6.57 -4.42 13.15
C VAL A 272 -5.66 -5.24 12.24
N MET A 273 -4.40 -5.47 12.63
CA MET A 273 -3.47 -6.30 11.89
C MET A 273 -3.93 -7.76 11.80
N ASN A 274 -4.59 -8.31 12.81
CA ASN A 274 -5.15 -9.67 12.78
C ASN A 274 -6.33 -9.78 11.80
N ILE A 275 -7.21 -8.78 11.77
CA ILE A 275 -8.31 -8.71 10.80
C ILE A 275 -7.73 -8.55 9.37
N LEU A 276 -6.78 -7.64 9.19
CA LEU A 276 -6.05 -7.47 7.93
C LEU A 276 -5.35 -8.76 7.49
N ASN A 277 -4.74 -9.50 8.41
CA ASN A 277 -4.08 -10.76 8.11
C ASN A 277 -5.07 -11.79 7.55
N LYS A 278 -6.26 -11.90 8.16
CA LYS A 278 -7.34 -12.77 7.66
C LYS A 278 -7.80 -12.30 6.28
N TYR A 279 -8.04 -11.01 6.10
CA TYR A 279 -8.47 -10.48 4.81
C TYR A 279 -7.43 -10.71 3.70
N ILE A 280 -6.13 -10.46 3.97
CA ILE A 280 -5.04 -10.50 2.99
C ILE A 280 -4.54 -11.92 2.72
N TYR A 281 -4.39 -12.77 3.74
CA TYR A 281 -3.70 -14.06 3.67
C TYR A 281 -4.61 -15.28 3.89
N TYR A 282 -5.94 -15.13 3.89
CA TYR A 282 -6.84 -16.28 3.91
C TYR A 282 -6.95 -16.94 2.53
N PHE A 283 -6.49 -18.18 2.38
CA PHE A 283 -6.54 -18.93 1.12
C PHE A 283 -7.41 -20.19 1.30
N PRO A 284 -8.73 -20.12 1.05
CA PRO A 284 -9.61 -21.26 1.21
C PRO A 284 -9.38 -22.29 0.09
N ASN A 285 -8.86 -23.46 0.49
CA ASN A 285 -8.76 -24.71 -0.28
C ASN A 285 -7.78 -24.72 -1.47
N GLU A 286 -6.65 -25.42 -1.30
CA GLU A 286 -5.53 -25.32 -2.25
C GLU A 286 -5.76 -26.00 -3.63
N ASN A 287 -6.83 -26.80 -3.75
CA ASN A 287 -7.07 -27.70 -4.88
C ASN A 287 -8.18 -27.25 -5.84
N SER A 288 -8.73 -26.03 -5.68
CA SER A 288 -9.78 -25.53 -6.59
C SER A 288 -9.17 -24.70 -7.73
N PRO A 289 -9.41 -25.05 -9.01
CA PRO A 289 -8.99 -24.21 -10.15
C PRO A 289 -9.74 -22.86 -10.19
N PHE A 290 -10.73 -22.67 -9.31
CA PHE A 290 -11.46 -21.44 -9.08
C PHE A 290 -11.17 -20.90 -7.68
N TYR A 291 -9.92 -20.53 -7.37
CA TYR A 291 -9.48 -19.78 -6.18
C TYR A 291 -10.11 -18.38 -6.07
N THR A 292 -11.34 -18.21 -6.55
CA THR A 292 -12.00 -16.94 -6.83
C THR A 292 -11.85 -16.01 -5.64
N LEU A 293 -11.13 -14.90 -5.86
CA LEU A 293 -11.47 -13.48 -5.64
C LEU A 293 -12.59 -13.08 -4.67
N LYS A 294 -13.55 -13.96 -4.38
CA LYS A 294 -14.59 -13.79 -3.36
C LYS A 294 -13.99 -14.07 -1.99
N ILE A 295 -13.40 -13.02 -1.41
CA ILE A 295 -13.40 -12.91 0.05
C ILE A 295 -14.86 -12.83 0.48
N ASP A 296 -15.21 -13.49 1.58
CA ASP A 296 -16.50 -13.29 2.23
C ASP A 296 -16.73 -11.78 2.42
N SER A 297 -17.85 -11.28 1.91
CA SER A 297 -18.20 -9.87 2.05
C SER A 297 -18.17 -9.42 3.51
N ALA A 298 -18.49 -10.29 4.46
CA ALA A 298 -18.42 -9.98 5.90
C ALA A 298 -16.99 -9.68 6.35
N LEU A 299 -16.02 -10.56 6.02
CA LEU A 299 -14.60 -10.33 6.32
C LEU A 299 -14.07 -9.06 5.64
N SER A 300 -14.58 -8.74 4.46
CA SER A 300 -14.19 -7.51 3.78
C SER A 300 -14.67 -6.26 4.52
N TRP A 301 -15.92 -6.23 4.99
CA TRP A 301 -16.44 -5.05 5.69
C TRP A 301 -15.84 -4.93 7.09
N GLU A 302 -15.60 -6.04 7.78
CA GLU A 302 -14.89 -6.07 9.06
C GLU A 302 -13.51 -5.40 8.97
N ALA A 303 -12.74 -5.69 7.90
CA ALA A 303 -11.44 -5.05 7.66
C ALA A 303 -11.57 -3.54 7.43
N ILE A 304 -12.57 -3.10 6.66
CA ILE A 304 -12.78 -1.69 6.36
C ILE A 304 -13.20 -0.91 7.62
N ASP A 305 -14.11 -1.47 8.40
CA ASP A 305 -14.58 -0.86 9.65
C ASP A 305 -13.43 -0.77 10.68
N ALA A 306 -12.65 -1.84 10.85
CA ALA A 306 -11.50 -1.83 11.76
C ALA A 306 -10.45 -0.77 11.38
N ILE A 307 -10.17 -0.63 10.08
CA ILE A 307 -9.24 0.40 9.57
C ILE A 307 -9.81 1.80 9.76
N ARG A 308 -11.11 2.00 9.49
CA ARG A 308 -11.78 3.29 9.70
C ARG A 308 -11.65 3.72 11.16
N ASP A 309 -12.03 2.83 12.08
CA ASP A 309 -12.06 3.12 13.51
C ASP A 309 -10.65 3.36 14.07
N TYR A 310 -9.65 2.65 13.53
CA TYR A 310 -8.25 2.90 13.88
C TYR A 310 -7.72 4.21 13.30
N SER A 311 -7.91 4.42 11.99
CA SER A 311 -7.13 5.42 11.26
C SER A 311 -7.75 6.81 11.29
N ILE A 312 -9.07 6.92 11.49
CA ILE A 312 -9.77 8.21 11.33
C ILE A 312 -10.80 8.52 12.42
N SER A 313 -10.83 7.76 13.52
CA SER A 313 -11.75 8.00 14.65
C SER A 313 -11.66 9.41 15.22
N ASP A 314 -10.46 10.00 15.25
CA ASP A 314 -10.20 11.36 15.75
C ASP A 314 -10.81 12.48 14.87
N ILE A 315 -11.13 12.17 13.61
CA ILE A 315 -11.71 13.12 12.65
C ILE A 315 -13.08 12.71 12.13
N TYR A 316 -13.58 11.54 12.52
CA TYR A 316 -14.86 11.02 12.09
C TYR A 316 -15.98 11.65 12.92
N LEU A 317 -16.94 12.26 12.24
CA LEU A 317 -18.19 12.68 12.83
C LEU A 317 -19.14 11.49 12.84
N TYR A 318 -19.92 11.34 13.89
CA TYR A 318 -20.89 10.25 14.04
C TYR A 318 -22.31 10.80 13.83
N PRO A 319 -22.86 10.80 12.60
CA PRO A 319 -24.26 11.14 12.37
C PRO A 319 -25.19 10.15 13.06
N GLU A 320 -26.46 10.54 13.20
CA GLU A 320 -27.49 9.67 13.71
C GLU A 320 -27.65 8.43 12.81
N GLN A 321 -27.97 7.25 13.36
CA GLN A 321 -28.09 6.02 12.57
C GLN A 321 -29.08 6.16 11.40
N LYS A 322 -30.18 6.92 11.57
CA LYS A 322 -31.13 7.23 10.50
C LYS A 322 -30.47 7.91 9.29
N THR A 323 -29.49 8.77 9.55
CA THR A 323 -28.74 9.55 8.56
C THR A 323 -27.74 8.63 7.85
N ILE A 324 -27.05 7.77 8.59
CA ILE A 324 -26.17 6.74 8.02
C ILE A 324 -26.97 5.81 7.10
N ASN A 325 -28.15 5.36 7.53
CA ASN A 325 -29.03 4.51 6.72
C ASN A 325 -29.46 5.20 5.41
N CYS A 326 -29.69 6.52 5.43
CA CYS A 326 -29.98 7.28 4.21
C CYS A 326 -28.80 7.28 3.23
N VAL A 327 -27.57 7.41 3.72
CA VAL A 327 -26.35 7.34 2.89
C VAL A 327 -26.17 5.95 2.28
N VAL A 328 -26.39 4.90 3.06
CA VAL A 328 -26.38 3.51 2.59
C VAL A 328 -27.47 3.28 1.53
N GLU A 329 -28.66 3.84 1.72
CA GLU A 329 -29.74 3.74 0.74
C GLU A 329 -29.37 4.43 -0.59
N ILE A 330 -28.71 5.59 -0.53
CA ILE A 330 -28.19 6.26 -1.73
C ILE A 330 -27.16 5.37 -2.44
N GLU A 331 -26.27 4.72 -1.69
CA GLU A 331 -25.29 3.78 -2.26
C GLU A 331 -25.99 2.62 -2.98
N ASN A 332 -27.00 2.03 -2.34
CA ASN A 332 -27.79 0.93 -2.90
C ASN A 332 -28.56 1.35 -4.16
N ILE A 333 -29.09 2.57 -4.21
CA ILE A 333 -29.75 3.13 -5.41
C ILE A 333 -28.76 3.21 -6.57
N VAL A 334 -27.51 3.62 -6.32
CA VAL A 334 -26.50 3.83 -7.37
C VAL A 334 -25.85 2.51 -7.81
N PHE A 335 -25.47 1.64 -6.87
CA PHE A 335 -24.62 0.48 -7.12
C PHE A 335 -25.31 -0.87 -6.88
N GLY A 336 -26.42 -0.91 -6.14
CA GLY A 336 -27.12 -2.14 -5.78
C GLY A 336 -27.95 -2.76 -6.91
N GLY A 337 -28.05 -2.12 -8.08
CA GLY A 337 -28.84 -2.63 -9.21
C GLY A 337 -30.37 -2.57 -9.00
N TYR A 338 -30.84 -2.02 -7.87
CA TYR A 338 -32.25 -1.82 -7.54
C TYR A 338 -32.84 -0.58 -8.25
N ILE A 339 -32.56 -0.40 -9.55
CA ILE A 339 -33.13 0.72 -10.34
C ILE A 339 -34.67 0.66 -10.34
N TYR A 340 -35.25 -0.52 -10.10
CA TYR A 340 -36.70 -0.75 -10.07
C TYR A 340 -37.44 -0.19 -8.82
N THR A 341 -36.74 0.26 -7.78
CA THR A 341 -37.38 0.87 -6.58
C THR A 341 -37.46 2.40 -6.61
N LEU A 342 -36.90 3.06 -7.63
CA LEU A 342 -36.99 4.52 -7.85
C LEU A 342 -38.41 5.03 -8.14
N ASN A 343 -39.44 4.16 -8.11
CA ASN A 343 -40.83 4.48 -8.40
C ASN A 343 -41.54 5.32 -7.33
N ASN A 344 -40.89 5.73 -6.25
CA ASN A 344 -41.54 6.57 -5.25
C ASN A 344 -40.69 7.82 -4.93
N GLY A 345 -41.01 8.94 -5.58
CA GLY A 345 -40.41 10.26 -5.28
C GLY A 345 -40.54 10.65 -3.80
N VAL A 346 -41.51 10.07 -3.09
CA VAL A 346 -41.66 10.16 -1.63
C VAL A 346 -40.43 9.63 -0.88
N THR A 347 -39.83 8.52 -1.33
CA THR A 347 -38.63 7.96 -0.70
C THR A 347 -37.44 8.90 -0.82
N LEU A 348 -37.22 9.47 -2.02
CA LEU A 348 -36.14 10.44 -2.23
C LEU A 348 -36.35 11.72 -1.42
N GLN A 349 -37.59 12.20 -1.30
CA GLN A 349 -37.91 13.36 -0.47
C GLN A 349 -37.65 13.10 1.03
N ASN A 350 -37.97 11.89 1.51
CA ASN A 350 -37.69 11.51 2.90
C ASN A 350 -36.18 11.43 3.19
N ILE A 351 -35.40 10.90 2.24
CA ILE A 351 -33.93 10.90 2.31
C ILE A 351 -33.42 12.34 2.37
N GLU A 352 -33.85 13.20 1.43
CA GLU A 352 -33.42 14.60 1.37
C GLU A 352 -33.70 15.33 2.70
N ASN A 353 -34.91 15.19 3.23
CA ASN A 353 -35.31 15.82 4.50
C ASN A 353 -34.45 15.28 5.66
N THR A 354 -34.23 13.97 5.73
CA THR A 354 -33.42 13.36 6.81
C THR A 354 -31.97 13.85 6.78
N LEU A 355 -31.38 13.99 5.59
CA LEU A 355 -30.01 14.53 5.45
C LEU A 355 -29.92 16.00 5.86
N LYS A 356 -30.91 16.81 5.49
CA LYS A 356 -30.99 18.24 5.86
C LYS A 356 -31.23 18.45 7.36
N ASP A 357 -32.03 17.59 7.98
CA ASP A 357 -32.39 17.67 9.40
C ASP A 357 -31.30 17.08 10.31
N SER A 358 -30.26 16.44 9.75
CA SER A 358 -29.14 15.91 10.55
C SER A 358 -28.33 17.04 11.17
N SER A 359 -27.87 16.81 12.40
CA SER A 359 -26.86 17.65 13.05
C SER A 359 -25.57 17.79 12.24
N CYS A 360 -25.28 16.82 11.36
CA CYS A 360 -24.11 16.76 10.49
C CYS A 360 -24.39 17.20 9.04
N HIS A 361 -25.49 17.91 8.75
CA HIS A 361 -25.91 18.26 7.38
C HIS A 361 -24.80 18.91 6.52
N TYR A 362 -23.88 19.67 7.13
CA TYR A 362 -22.81 20.37 6.42
C TYR A 362 -21.80 19.42 5.74
N VAL A 363 -21.54 18.23 6.30
CA VAL A 363 -20.72 17.18 5.67
C VAL A 363 -21.54 16.26 4.75
N LEU A 364 -22.86 16.40 4.75
CA LEU A 364 -23.80 15.61 3.95
C LEU A 364 -24.30 16.34 2.69
N ASN A 365 -23.84 17.58 2.47
CA ASN A 365 -24.28 18.42 1.35
C ASN A 365 -24.11 17.74 -0.01
N GLY A 366 -23.02 17.00 -0.23
CA GLY A 366 -22.81 16.27 -1.48
C GLY A 366 -23.84 15.16 -1.72
N TYR A 367 -24.25 14.44 -0.67
CA TYR A 367 -25.30 13.43 -0.74
C TYR A 367 -26.67 14.08 -0.98
N THR A 368 -26.95 15.19 -0.30
CA THR A 368 -28.19 15.96 -0.49
C THR A 368 -28.32 16.47 -1.92
N GLU A 369 -27.24 17.04 -2.48
CA GLU A 369 -27.21 17.52 -3.87
C GLU A 369 -27.41 16.37 -4.87
N PHE A 370 -26.86 15.19 -4.57
CA PHE A 370 -27.05 14.01 -5.41
C PHE A 370 -28.51 13.53 -5.40
N VAL A 371 -29.14 13.47 -4.23
CA VAL A 371 -30.57 13.13 -4.09
C VAL A 371 -31.44 14.14 -4.85
N ASN A 372 -31.12 15.44 -4.76
CA ASN A 372 -31.80 16.48 -5.53
C ASN A 372 -31.69 16.27 -7.05
N CYS A 373 -30.52 15.82 -7.52
CA CYS A 373 -30.35 15.43 -8.92
C CYS A 373 -31.28 14.26 -9.29
N LEU A 374 -31.39 13.24 -8.42
CA LEU A 374 -32.30 12.11 -8.65
C LEU A 374 -33.78 12.54 -8.67
N ILE A 375 -34.22 13.39 -7.74
CA ILE A 375 -35.59 13.94 -7.71
C ILE A 375 -35.91 14.72 -9.00
N GLN A 376 -34.96 15.53 -9.47
CA GLN A 376 -35.13 16.28 -10.71
C GLN A 376 -35.17 15.36 -11.93
N LEU A 377 -34.38 14.29 -11.95
CA LEU A 377 -34.40 13.28 -13.00
C LEU A 377 -35.75 12.56 -13.07
N THR A 378 -36.32 12.13 -11.93
CA THR A 378 -37.65 11.48 -11.88
C THR A 378 -38.77 12.44 -12.32
N SER A 379 -38.58 13.74 -12.11
CA SER A 379 -39.48 14.81 -12.57
C SER A 379 -39.24 15.25 -14.03
N GLY A 380 -38.40 14.56 -14.79
CA GLY A 380 -38.11 14.85 -16.20
C GLY A 380 -37.19 16.06 -16.44
N LYS A 381 -36.65 16.70 -15.41
CA LYS A 381 -35.79 17.90 -15.50
C LYS A 381 -34.34 17.57 -15.89
N THR A 382 -34.16 16.76 -16.93
CA THR A 382 -32.88 16.22 -17.40
C THR A 382 -31.83 17.31 -17.67
N GLU A 383 -32.20 18.41 -18.34
CA GLU A 383 -31.24 19.48 -18.67
C GLU A 383 -30.74 20.25 -17.44
N SER A 384 -31.61 20.44 -16.44
CA SER A 384 -31.25 21.12 -15.19
C SER A 384 -30.12 20.36 -14.49
N VAL A 385 -30.31 19.04 -14.34
CA VAL A 385 -29.34 18.14 -13.71
C VAL A 385 -28.03 18.10 -14.50
N HIS A 386 -28.09 18.08 -15.84
CA HIS A 386 -26.88 18.14 -16.66
C HIS A 386 -26.08 19.43 -16.41
N ARG A 387 -26.73 20.59 -16.26
CA ARG A 387 -26.04 21.85 -15.92
C ARG A 387 -25.43 21.80 -14.52
N THR A 388 -26.12 21.23 -13.54
CA THR A 388 -25.60 21.05 -12.18
C THR A 388 -24.33 20.23 -12.18
N ILE A 389 -24.34 19.06 -12.82
CA ILE A 389 -23.19 18.13 -12.85
C ILE A 389 -21.98 18.76 -13.54
N ASN A 390 -22.19 19.54 -14.61
CA ASN A 390 -21.10 20.20 -15.32
C ASN A 390 -20.44 21.34 -14.51
N LYS A 391 -21.13 21.90 -13.51
CA LYS A 391 -20.62 22.94 -12.61
C LYS A 391 -20.06 22.40 -11.30
N LEU A 392 -20.20 21.10 -11.05
CA LEU A 392 -19.83 20.48 -9.79
C LEU A 392 -18.31 20.48 -9.60
N ASN A 393 -17.85 20.91 -8.42
CA ASN A 393 -16.46 20.74 -8.03
C ASN A 393 -16.29 19.42 -7.28
N TYR A 394 -15.72 18.41 -7.95
CA TYR A 394 -15.50 17.08 -7.41
C TYR A 394 -14.56 17.04 -6.19
N GLU A 395 -13.66 18.03 -6.05
CA GLU A 395 -12.76 18.10 -4.89
C GLU A 395 -13.48 18.55 -3.61
N LYS A 396 -14.67 19.16 -3.74
CA LYS A 396 -15.51 19.60 -2.61
C LYS A 396 -16.59 18.59 -2.23
N LEU A 397 -16.73 17.51 -2.99
CA LEU A 397 -17.64 16.43 -2.62
C LEU A 397 -17.12 15.72 -1.36
N PRO A 398 -18.00 15.11 -0.56
CA PRO A 398 -17.59 14.25 0.54
C PRO A 398 -16.72 13.07 0.08
N PHE A 399 -15.89 12.58 0.98
CA PHE A 399 -15.07 11.40 0.72
C PHE A 399 -15.93 10.14 0.70
N GLY A 400 -15.72 9.28 -0.30
CA GLY A 400 -16.43 8.02 -0.47
C GLY A 400 -17.08 7.89 -1.85
N PHE A 401 -18.09 7.02 -1.94
CA PHE A 401 -18.72 6.61 -3.19
C PHE A 401 -19.38 7.76 -3.97
N ILE A 402 -19.74 8.87 -3.30
CA ILE A 402 -20.52 9.95 -3.89
C ILE A 402 -19.80 10.59 -5.09
N ILE A 403 -18.46 10.60 -5.08
CA ILE A 403 -17.64 11.05 -6.20
C ILE A 403 -17.88 10.17 -7.45
N ALA A 404 -17.88 8.85 -7.25
CA ALA A 404 -18.16 7.89 -8.31
C ALA A 404 -19.61 7.99 -8.80
N ALA A 405 -20.57 8.20 -7.89
CA ALA A 405 -21.98 8.39 -8.24
C ALA A 405 -22.21 9.59 -9.18
N PHE A 406 -21.62 10.76 -8.87
CA PHE A 406 -21.65 11.92 -9.76
C PHE A 406 -20.89 11.70 -11.07
N ALA A 407 -19.78 10.95 -11.05
CA ALA A 407 -19.04 10.61 -12.26
C ALA A 407 -19.87 9.72 -13.21
N ILE A 408 -20.63 8.76 -12.66
CA ILE A 408 -21.56 7.91 -13.43
C ILE A 408 -22.61 8.78 -14.12
N LEU A 409 -23.26 9.70 -13.39
CA LEU A 409 -24.23 10.61 -14.01
C LEU A 409 -23.59 11.46 -15.11
N LYS A 410 -22.39 12.01 -14.87
CA LYS A 410 -21.65 12.80 -15.88
C LYS A 410 -21.39 11.99 -17.17
N ILE A 411 -20.98 10.74 -17.03
CA ILE A 411 -20.77 9.82 -18.16
C ILE A 411 -22.10 9.56 -18.88
N ALA A 412 -23.16 9.23 -18.14
CA ALA A 412 -24.49 8.98 -18.70
C ALA A 412 -25.03 10.19 -19.48
N PHE A 413 -24.85 11.40 -18.95
CA PHE A 413 -25.23 12.63 -19.64
C PHE A 413 -24.39 12.89 -20.88
N LYS A 414 -23.08 12.64 -20.83
CA LYS A 414 -22.24 12.74 -22.02
C LYS A 414 -22.72 11.74 -23.09
N ILE A 415 -23.11 10.52 -22.74
CA ILE A 415 -23.72 9.57 -23.69
C ILE A 415 -25.04 10.09 -24.25
N LYS A 416 -25.94 10.58 -23.40
CA LYS A 416 -27.27 11.07 -23.82
C LYS A 416 -27.20 12.29 -24.74
N PHE A 417 -26.26 13.21 -24.49
CA PHE A 417 -26.19 14.50 -25.19
C PHE A 417 -25.11 14.55 -26.30
N SER A 418 -24.18 13.59 -26.37
CA SER A 418 -23.22 13.49 -27.49
C SER A 418 -23.87 12.79 -28.68
N LYS A 419 -24.11 13.52 -29.78
CA LYS A 419 -24.68 12.94 -31.02
C LYS A 419 -23.72 12.05 -31.83
N ASN A 420 -22.42 12.03 -31.49
CA ASN A 420 -21.41 11.20 -32.15
C ASN A 420 -20.81 10.19 -31.16
N HIS A 421 -20.57 8.96 -31.64
CA HIS A 421 -20.02 7.82 -30.90
C HIS A 421 -19.10 8.25 -29.75
N VAL A 422 -19.58 8.07 -28.53
CA VAL A 422 -18.78 8.34 -27.33
C VAL A 422 -17.58 7.40 -27.34
N ASN A 423 -16.39 7.96 -27.61
CA ASN A 423 -15.15 7.24 -27.38
C ASN A 423 -14.97 7.10 -25.86
N ILE A 424 -15.34 5.92 -25.33
CA ILE A 424 -15.27 5.60 -23.89
C ILE A 424 -13.85 5.84 -23.33
N ARG A 425 -12.80 5.73 -24.16
CA ARG A 425 -11.43 6.04 -23.72
C ARG A 425 -11.20 7.53 -23.44
N ALA A 426 -11.90 8.44 -24.12
CA ALA A 426 -11.80 9.88 -23.89
C ALA A 426 -12.67 10.36 -22.72
N LEU A 427 -13.52 9.51 -22.14
CA LEU A 427 -14.38 9.83 -21.00
C LEU A 427 -13.67 9.77 -19.66
N LEU A 428 -12.60 8.99 -19.59
CA LEU A 428 -11.93 8.69 -18.34
C LEU A 428 -10.78 9.67 -18.04
N ASN A 429 -10.36 10.51 -19.00
CA ASN A 429 -9.23 11.44 -18.89
C ASN A 429 -9.55 12.68 -18.05
#